data_AF-A0A496BBJ1-F1
#
_entry.id   AF-A0A496BBJ1-F1
#
_cell.length_a   1.000
_cell.length_b   1.000
_cell.length_c   1.000
_cell.angle_alpha   90.00
_cell.angle_beta   90.00
_cell.angle_gamma   90.00
#
_symmetry.space_group_name_H-M   'P 1'
#
loop_
_entity.id
_entity.type
_entity.pdbx_description
1 polymer ?
#
loop_
_entity_poly.entity_id
_entity_poly.type
_entity_poly.pdbx_seq_one_letter_code
_entity_poly.pdbx_strand_id
1 'polypeptide(L)'
;GFHDHYAHTYPDVQAADAPDLMMATLEFESDALGQWLYDKAAHGPGFRRFTIFGSDGQIDLPSVRTGQPLRLFRDDHDGALDDSDVLALVPDFSLDDRTARFFGGERLVRYDQSGAGVGGGGDLNILAMELAELLDAIDNGTPVEVGAEEGLLAVALVMACHESSEVGRIVRMEEVVGGRLNTYQNVADQELGIET
;
A
#
# COMPACT_ATOMS: atom_id res chain seq x y z
N GLY A 1 12.89 4.82 -22.84
CA GLY A 1 12.50 4.69 -21.42
C GLY A 1 12.88 3.33 -20.88
N PHE A 2 12.64 3.06 -19.60
CA PHE A 2 12.92 1.75 -18.96
C PHE A 2 12.34 0.58 -19.78
N HIS A 3 11.08 0.69 -20.23
CA HIS A 3 10.43 -0.35 -21.03
C HIS A 3 11.03 -0.53 -22.44
N ASP A 4 11.49 0.53 -23.10
CA ASP A 4 12.09 0.41 -24.45
C ASP A 4 13.38 -0.41 -24.43
N HIS A 5 14.13 -0.35 -23.31
CA HIS A 5 15.35 -1.12 -23.15
C HIS A 5 15.07 -2.63 -23.15
N TYR A 6 13.99 -3.07 -22.48
CA TYR A 6 13.59 -4.46 -22.37
C TYR A 6 12.54 -4.90 -23.41
N ALA A 7 12.10 -3.99 -24.29
CA ALA A 7 11.05 -4.30 -25.27
C ALA A 7 11.38 -5.54 -26.12
N HIS A 8 12.65 -5.71 -26.47
CA HIS A 8 13.15 -6.83 -27.25
C HIS A 8 13.13 -8.18 -26.52
N THR A 9 12.93 -8.21 -25.20
CA THR A 9 12.82 -9.44 -24.41
C THR A 9 11.38 -9.91 -24.22
N TYR A 10 10.39 -9.05 -24.54
CA TYR A 10 8.99 -9.43 -24.44
C TYR A 10 8.53 -10.21 -25.68
N PRO A 11 7.65 -11.20 -25.53
CA PRO A 11 7.05 -11.86 -26.67
C PRO A 11 6.13 -10.89 -27.43
N ASP A 12 5.97 -11.09 -28.74
CA ASP A 12 5.07 -10.28 -29.58
C ASP A 12 3.60 -10.38 -29.14
N VAL A 13 3.24 -11.52 -28.53
CA VAL A 13 1.91 -11.81 -27.98
C VAL A 13 2.08 -12.55 -26.67
N GLN A 14 1.38 -12.10 -25.62
CA GLN A 14 1.27 -12.76 -24.33
C GLN A 14 -0.21 -13.03 -24.04
N ALA A 15 -0.54 -14.24 -23.59
CA ALA A 15 -1.87 -14.51 -23.08
C ALA A 15 -2.06 -13.76 -21.75
N ALA A 16 -3.18 -13.06 -21.58
CA ALA A 16 -3.55 -12.46 -20.31
C ALA A 16 -4.18 -13.55 -19.42
N ASP A 17 -3.35 -14.15 -18.59
CA ASP A 17 -3.71 -15.23 -17.64
C ASP A 17 -3.87 -14.73 -16.20
N ALA A 18 -3.45 -13.49 -15.91
CA ALA A 18 -3.72 -12.83 -14.65
C ALA A 18 -5.21 -12.49 -14.47
N PRO A 19 -5.79 -12.65 -13.27
CA PRO A 19 -7.15 -12.22 -13.00
C PRO A 19 -7.34 -10.70 -13.14
N ASP A 20 -8.43 -10.28 -13.78
CA ASP A 20 -8.77 -8.86 -13.91
C ASP A 20 -9.40 -8.26 -12.64
N LEU A 21 -9.93 -9.11 -11.76
CA LEU A 21 -10.64 -8.73 -10.53
C LEU A 21 -10.17 -9.58 -9.37
N MET A 22 -9.88 -8.93 -8.26
CA MET A 22 -9.61 -9.55 -6.96
C MET A 22 -10.56 -8.98 -5.92
N MET A 23 -11.20 -9.88 -5.17
CA MET A 23 -12.05 -9.55 -4.03
C MET A 23 -11.69 -10.46 -2.87
N ALA A 24 -11.38 -9.86 -1.72
CA ALA A 24 -11.05 -10.60 -0.51
C ALA A 24 -11.67 -9.96 0.72
N THR A 25 -12.10 -10.82 1.65
CA THR A 25 -12.42 -10.43 3.03
C THR A 25 -11.26 -10.89 3.90
N LEU A 26 -10.78 -10.00 4.75
CA LEU A 26 -9.63 -10.20 5.61
C LEU A 26 -10.07 -10.20 7.08
N GLU A 27 -9.47 -11.06 7.88
CA GLU A 27 -9.62 -11.07 9.34
C GLU A 27 -8.23 -10.84 9.93
N PHE A 28 -8.10 -9.81 10.75
CA PHE A 28 -6.85 -9.47 11.44
C PHE A 28 -6.83 -10.12 12.81
N GLU A 29 -5.64 -10.34 13.38
CA GLU A 29 -5.49 -10.89 14.75
C GLU A 29 -6.21 -10.05 15.82
N SER A 30 -6.47 -8.78 15.55
CA SER A 30 -7.22 -7.87 16.41
C SER A 30 -8.75 -8.00 16.28
N ASP A 31 -9.26 -9.03 15.60
CA ASP A 31 -10.66 -9.23 15.20
C ASP A 31 -11.22 -8.13 14.27
N ALA A 32 -10.36 -7.24 13.77
CA ALA A 32 -10.77 -6.27 12.76
C ALA A 32 -11.05 -7.01 11.44
N LEU A 33 -12.02 -6.50 10.69
CA LEU A 33 -12.36 -7.02 9.37
C LEU A 33 -11.92 -6.06 8.29
N GLY A 34 -11.34 -6.60 7.22
CA GLY A 34 -10.96 -5.87 6.01
C GLY A 34 -11.75 -6.33 4.81
N GLN A 35 -11.96 -5.43 3.85
CA GLN A 35 -12.42 -5.77 2.52
C GLN A 35 -11.49 -5.16 1.49
N TRP A 36 -10.94 -6.00 0.61
CA TRP A 36 -10.11 -5.57 -0.51
C TRP A 36 -10.82 -5.88 -1.83
N LEU A 37 -11.00 -4.84 -2.64
CA LEU A 37 -11.46 -4.91 -4.02
C LEU A 37 -10.40 -4.28 -4.92
N TYR A 38 -9.96 -5.00 -5.94
CA TYR A 38 -9.09 -4.48 -7.00
C TYR A 38 -9.62 -4.94 -8.35
N ASP A 39 -10.10 -4.00 -9.16
CA ASP A 39 -10.78 -4.26 -10.42
C ASP A 39 -10.11 -3.50 -11.57
N LYS A 40 -9.69 -4.24 -12.60
CA LYS A 40 -9.14 -3.73 -13.85
C LYS A 40 -10.06 -3.92 -15.06
N ALA A 41 -11.16 -4.64 -14.91
CA ALA A 41 -12.13 -4.91 -15.97
C ALA A 41 -13.33 -3.95 -15.95
N ALA A 42 -13.62 -3.27 -14.83
CA ALA A 42 -14.77 -2.40 -14.70
C ALA A 42 -14.74 -1.21 -15.69
N HIS A 43 -15.87 -0.98 -16.35
CA HIS A 43 -16.11 0.21 -17.17
C HIS A 43 -16.66 1.38 -16.34
N GLY A 44 -16.38 2.60 -16.79
CA GLY A 44 -16.91 3.83 -16.21
C GLY A 44 -15.88 4.58 -15.35
N PRO A 45 -16.31 5.47 -14.44
CA PRO A 45 -15.41 6.35 -13.70
C PRO A 45 -14.54 5.61 -12.66
N GLY A 46 -14.72 4.30 -12.50
CA GLY A 46 -14.07 3.49 -11.47
C GLY A 46 -14.65 3.73 -10.08
N PHE A 47 -14.15 2.96 -9.13
CA PHE A 47 -14.45 3.09 -7.71
C PHE A 47 -13.14 3.01 -6.94
N ARG A 48 -12.90 3.98 -6.06
CA ARG A 48 -11.77 3.97 -5.14
C ARG A 48 -12.22 4.44 -3.78
N ARG A 49 -12.05 3.59 -2.78
CA ARG A 49 -12.32 3.92 -1.39
C ARG A 49 -11.22 3.33 -0.52
N PHE A 50 -10.62 4.17 0.30
CA PHE A 50 -9.71 3.75 1.34
C PHE A 50 -10.23 4.36 2.64
N THR A 51 -10.95 3.54 3.41
CA THR A 51 -11.68 4.00 4.59
C THR A 51 -11.39 3.06 5.76
N ILE A 52 -11.23 3.65 6.94
CA ILE A 52 -11.12 2.94 8.21
C ILE A 52 -12.34 3.33 9.04
N PHE A 53 -13.03 2.35 9.59
CA PHE A 53 -14.14 2.54 10.53
C PHE A 53 -13.66 2.19 11.93
N GLY A 54 -13.91 3.07 12.90
CA GLY A 54 -13.64 2.87 14.31
C GLY A 54 -14.91 2.97 15.14
N SER A 55 -14.79 2.78 16.45
CA SER A 55 -15.92 2.91 17.39
C SER A 55 -16.46 4.34 17.51
N ASP A 56 -15.61 5.33 17.19
CA ASP A 56 -15.88 6.75 17.44
C ASP A 56 -16.04 7.55 16.14
N GLY A 57 -16.07 6.85 15.00
CA GLY A 57 -16.25 7.47 13.69
C GLY A 57 -15.47 6.78 12.57
N GLN A 58 -15.07 7.58 11.58
CA GLN A 58 -14.56 7.10 10.30
C GLN A 58 -13.42 7.98 9.78
N ILE A 59 -12.39 7.37 9.20
CA ILE A 59 -11.33 8.05 8.45
C ILE A 59 -11.46 7.68 6.98
N ASP A 60 -11.58 8.68 6.11
CA ASP A 60 -11.40 8.53 4.66
C ASP A 60 -10.01 9.01 4.26
N LEU A 61 -9.23 8.11 3.68
CA LEU A 61 -7.90 8.39 3.16
C LEU A 61 -7.97 8.86 1.69
N PRO A 62 -7.16 9.86 1.31
CA PRO A 62 -7.10 10.36 -0.06
C PRO A 62 -6.41 9.36 -0.98
N SER A 63 -6.14 9.77 -2.23
CA SER A 63 -5.22 8.99 -3.05
C SER A 63 -3.79 9.06 -2.52
N VAL A 64 -3.06 7.96 -2.68
CA VAL A 64 -1.64 7.91 -2.32
C VAL A 64 -0.91 9.01 -3.07
N ARG A 65 0.06 9.64 -2.39
CA ARG A 65 0.96 10.63 -3.01
C ARG A 65 0.21 11.82 -3.63
N THR A 66 -0.86 12.28 -2.98
CA THR A 66 -1.65 13.44 -3.45
C THR A 66 -1.44 14.72 -2.65
N GLY A 67 -0.77 14.65 -1.50
CA GLY A 67 -0.65 15.80 -0.58
C GLY A 67 -1.98 16.31 -0.01
N GLN A 68 -3.10 15.66 -0.32
CA GLN A 68 -4.41 16.01 0.24
C GLN A 68 -4.54 15.49 1.67
N PRO A 69 -5.30 16.17 2.53
CA PRO A 69 -5.57 15.69 3.88
C PRO A 69 -6.48 14.46 3.86
N LEU A 70 -6.39 13.65 4.92
CA LEU A 70 -7.45 12.71 5.27
C LEU A 70 -8.71 13.47 5.70
N ARG A 71 -9.86 12.82 5.60
CA ARG A 71 -11.11 13.34 6.19
C ARG A 71 -11.46 12.49 7.39
N LEU A 72 -11.57 13.13 8.55
CA LEU A 72 -11.96 12.48 9.79
C LEU A 72 -13.40 12.89 10.13
N PHE A 73 -14.26 11.90 10.31
CA PHE A 73 -15.64 12.05 10.77
C PHE A 73 -15.72 11.45 12.17
N ARG A 74 -16.30 12.19 13.12
CA ARG A 74 -16.56 11.70 14.47
C ARG A 74 -18.05 11.69 14.75
N ASP A 75 -18.52 10.74 15.54
CA ASP A 75 -19.96 10.61 15.86
C ASP A 75 -20.50 11.80 16.66
N ASP A 76 -19.63 12.51 17.38
CA ASP A 76 -19.92 13.71 18.16
C ASP A 76 -19.81 15.02 17.38
N HIS A 77 -19.55 14.96 16.06
CA HIS A 77 -19.35 16.12 15.20
C HIS A 77 -20.16 16.01 13.90
N ASP A 78 -20.79 17.11 13.47
CA ASP A 78 -21.51 17.13 12.19
C ASP A 78 -20.55 17.37 11.02
N GLY A 79 -20.47 16.42 10.10
CA GLY A 79 -19.56 16.48 8.96
C GLY A 79 -18.09 16.14 9.28
N ALA A 80 -17.22 16.37 8.30
CA ALA A 80 -15.78 16.14 8.46
C ALA A 80 -15.18 17.25 9.35
N LEU A 81 -14.23 16.87 10.20
CA LEU A 81 -13.43 17.83 10.96
C LEU A 81 -12.56 18.68 10.02
N ASP A 82 -12.39 19.94 10.38
CA ASP A 82 -11.42 20.83 9.74
C ASP A 82 -9.99 20.41 10.12
N ASP A 83 -9.04 20.72 9.25
CA ASP A 83 -7.61 20.45 9.41
C ASP A 83 -7.04 20.82 10.80
N SER A 84 -7.45 21.97 11.35
CA SER A 84 -7.01 22.44 12.67
C SER A 84 -7.53 21.57 13.80
N ASP A 85 -8.76 21.08 13.68
CA ASP A 85 -9.39 20.24 14.69
C ASP A 85 -8.79 18.83 14.67
N VAL A 86 -8.46 18.32 13.48
CA VAL A 86 -7.69 17.07 13.33
C VAL A 86 -6.34 17.19 14.04
N LEU A 87 -5.59 18.27 13.83
CA LEU A 87 -4.30 18.49 14.51
C LEU A 87 -4.45 18.67 16.03
N ALA A 88 -5.56 19.21 16.49
CA ALA A 88 -5.84 19.38 17.92
C ALA A 88 -6.02 18.04 18.65
N LEU A 89 -6.41 16.97 17.93
CA LEU A 89 -6.49 15.61 18.49
C LEU A 89 -5.11 14.99 18.75
N VAL A 90 -4.08 15.49 18.08
CA VAL A 90 -2.69 15.00 18.17
C VAL A 90 -1.75 16.17 18.52
N PRO A 91 -1.89 16.76 19.73
CA PRO A 91 -1.14 17.97 20.10
C PRO A 91 0.38 17.74 20.11
N ASP A 92 0.84 16.51 20.29
CA ASP A 92 2.26 16.16 20.36
C ASP A 92 2.83 15.65 19.02
N PHE A 93 2.01 15.52 17.97
CA PHE A 93 2.48 15.07 16.66
C PHE A 93 3.42 16.08 16.01
N SER A 94 4.62 15.66 15.63
CA SER A 94 5.53 16.45 14.82
C SER A 94 6.25 15.52 13.86
N LEU A 95 6.46 15.99 12.64
CA LEU A 95 7.40 15.39 11.72
C LEU A 95 8.82 15.56 12.29
N ASP A 96 9.69 14.59 12.00
CA ASP A 96 11.11 14.70 12.30
C ASP A 96 11.78 15.77 11.41
N ASP A 97 12.97 16.21 11.82
CA ASP A 97 13.72 17.28 11.16
C ASP A 97 13.94 17.04 9.66
N ARG A 98 14.16 15.79 9.24
CA ARG A 98 14.42 15.45 7.83
C ARG A 98 13.13 15.54 7.03
N THR A 99 12.07 14.90 7.50
CA THR A 99 10.76 14.91 6.83
C THR A 99 10.20 16.33 6.75
N ALA A 100 10.32 17.11 7.83
CA ALA A 100 9.89 18.50 7.87
C ALA A 100 10.62 19.38 6.82
N ARG A 101 11.91 19.13 6.56
CA ARG A 101 12.68 19.84 5.53
C ARG A 101 12.20 19.54 4.12
N PHE A 102 11.86 18.28 3.82
CA PHE A 102 11.36 17.90 2.50
C PHE A 102 9.96 18.48 2.23
N PHE A 103 9.08 18.43 3.22
CA PHE A 103 7.68 18.84 3.05
C PHE A 103 7.37 20.29 3.48
N GLY A 104 8.36 21.00 4.04
CA GLY A 104 8.27 22.44 4.31
C GLY A 104 7.53 22.82 5.60
N GLY A 105 7.47 21.92 6.58
CA GLY A 105 6.87 22.21 7.88
C GLY A 105 6.90 21.02 8.84
N GLU A 106 6.85 21.31 10.14
CA GLU A 106 6.94 20.31 11.22
C GLU A 106 5.59 19.67 11.55
N ARG A 107 4.49 20.39 11.29
CA ARG A 107 3.11 19.92 11.56
C ARG A 107 2.24 20.16 10.35
N LEU A 108 2.06 19.12 9.56
CA LEU A 108 1.39 19.21 8.27
C LEU A 108 0.21 18.23 8.22
N VAL A 109 -0.88 18.68 7.62
CA VAL A 109 -2.05 17.88 7.22
C VAL A 109 -2.15 17.75 5.71
N ARG A 110 -1.36 18.56 4.98
CA ARG A 110 -1.30 18.63 3.53
C ARG A 110 0.08 19.10 3.11
N TYR A 111 0.47 18.77 1.89
CA TYR A 111 1.71 19.27 1.28
C TYR A 111 1.51 19.54 -0.20
N ASP A 112 2.32 20.42 -0.77
CA ASP A 112 2.23 20.78 -2.18
C ASP A 112 2.74 19.64 -3.09
N GLN A 113 2.09 19.51 -4.24
CA GLN A 113 2.38 18.53 -5.29
C GLN A 113 2.70 19.25 -6.61
N SER A 114 3.34 20.42 -6.55
CA SER A 114 3.77 21.11 -7.77
C SER A 114 4.66 20.18 -8.62
N GLY A 115 4.30 20.06 -9.91
CA GLY A 115 4.91 19.10 -10.83
C GLY A 115 4.28 17.70 -10.86
N ALA A 116 2.99 17.57 -10.54
CA ALA A 116 2.24 16.31 -10.47
C ALA A 116 2.52 15.32 -11.63
N GLY A 117 2.81 14.06 -11.26
CA GLY A 117 3.19 12.97 -12.16
C GLY A 117 4.29 12.12 -11.52
N VAL A 118 4.69 11.02 -12.19
CA VAL A 118 5.83 10.21 -11.76
C VAL A 118 7.09 11.10 -11.79
N GLY A 119 7.71 11.30 -10.63
CA GLY A 119 8.87 12.19 -10.49
C GLY A 119 8.54 13.66 -10.18
N GLY A 120 7.30 13.95 -9.75
CA GLY A 120 6.95 15.25 -9.16
C GLY A 120 7.60 15.47 -7.79
N GLY A 121 7.51 16.70 -7.25
CA GLY A 121 8.18 17.06 -5.99
C GLY A 121 7.82 16.16 -4.80
N GLY A 122 6.55 15.76 -4.68
CA GLY A 122 6.11 14.82 -3.64
C GLY A 122 6.73 13.42 -3.77
N ASP A 123 6.75 12.85 -4.97
CA ASP A 123 7.39 11.55 -5.24
C ASP A 123 8.89 11.59 -4.92
N LEU A 124 9.58 12.65 -5.35
CA LEU A 124 11.02 12.81 -5.10
C LEU A 124 11.34 12.99 -3.61
N ASN A 125 10.49 13.70 -2.88
CA ASN A 125 10.63 13.86 -1.43
C ASN A 125 10.46 12.52 -0.69
N ILE A 126 9.47 11.72 -1.08
CA ILE A 126 9.26 10.38 -0.51
C ILE A 126 10.47 9.49 -0.79
N LEU A 127 10.93 9.42 -2.04
CA LEU A 127 12.12 8.63 -2.41
C LEU A 127 13.38 9.08 -1.67
N ALA A 128 13.57 10.39 -1.49
CA ALA A 128 14.72 10.94 -0.76
C ALA A 128 14.67 10.56 0.73
N MET A 129 13.48 10.54 1.33
CA MET A 129 13.27 10.12 2.72
C MET A 129 13.54 8.62 2.90
N GLU A 130 13.00 7.77 2.02
CA GLU A 130 13.24 6.32 2.02
C GLU A 130 14.73 5.99 1.86
N LEU A 131 15.43 6.65 0.92
CA LEU A 131 16.87 6.45 0.73
C LEU A 131 17.68 6.91 1.94
N ALA A 132 17.31 8.04 2.54
CA ALA A 132 18.02 8.56 3.69
C ALA A 132 17.82 7.66 4.92
N GLU A 133 16.63 7.11 5.13
CA GLU A 133 16.39 6.11 6.17
C GLU A 133 17.23 4.85 5.94
N LEU A 134 17.26 4.34 4.71
CA LEU A 134 18.08 3.19 4.36
C LEU A 134 19.58 3.43 4.67
N LEU A 135 20.09 4.63 4.37
CA LEU A 135 21.46 5.01 4.70
C LEU A 135 21.69 5.07 6.22
N ASP A 136 20.75 5.65 6.98
CA ASP A 136 20.85 5.66 8.44
C ASP A 136 20.85 4.24 9.03
N ALA A 137 20.01 3.35 8.48
CA ALA A 137 19.94 1.95 8.86
C ALA A 137 21.28 1.23 8.60
N ILE A 138 21.91 1.49 7.45
CA ILE A 138 23.24 0.95 7.10
C ILE A 138 24.31 1.48 8.07
N ASP A 139 24.32 2.78 8.34
CA ASP A 139 25.34 3.42 9.17
C ASP A 139 25.23 3.03 10.65
N ASN A 140 24.01 2.86 11.15
CA ASN A 140 23.74 2.60 12.57
C ASN A 140 23.47 1.13 12.89
N GLY A 141 23.28 0.28 11.88
CA GLY A 141 22.89 -1.12 12.06
C GLY A 141 21.49 -1.28 12.66
N THR A 142 20.58 -0.34 12.39
CA THR A 142 19.18 -0.37 12.84
C THR A 142 18.26 -0.88 11.72
N PRO A 143 17.10 -1.46 12.02
CA PRO A 143 16.10 -1.80 11.00
C PRO A 143 15.52 -0.52 10.37
N VAL A 144 15.06 -0.65 9.12
CA VAL A 144 14.18 0.33 8.46
C VAL A 144 12.73 0.12 8.92
N GLU A 145 11.88 1.14 8.75
CA GLU A 145 10.45 1.10 9.08
C GLU A 145 9.71 0.01 8.30
N VAL A 146 9.99 -0.12 7.01
CA VAL A 146 9.39 -1.14 6.13
C VAL A 146 10.50 -2.03 5.58
N GLY A 147 10.68 -3.19 6.21
CA GLY A 147 11.75 -4.14 5.92
C GLY A 147 11.36 -5.28 4.99
N ALA A 148 12.21 -6.31 4.98
CA ALA A 148 11.97 -7.52 4.19
C ALA A 148 10.74 -8.30 4.67
N GLU A 149 10.44 -8.28 5.96
CA GLU A 149 9.30 -8.98 6.54
C GLU A 149 7.97 -8.33 6.11
N GLU A 150 7.85 -7.01 6.24
CA GLU A 150 6.68 -6.25 5.78
C GLU A 150 6.49 -6.40 4.26
N GLY A 151 7.58 -6.32 3.50
CA GLY A 151 7.56 -6.54 2.05
C GLY A 151 7.09 -7.95 1.67
N LEU A 152 7.59 -8.98 2.36
CA LEU A 152 7.17 -10.37 2.16
C LEU A 152 5.68 -10.54 2.49
N LEU A 153 5.22 -9.99 3.61
CA LEU A 153 3.81 -10.05 4.01
C LEU A 153 2.89 -9.36 3.00
N ALA A 154 3.31 -8.21 2.45
CA ALA A 154 2.54 -7.49 1.43
C ALA A 154 2.37 -8.33 0.15
N VAL A 155 3.44 -8.99 -0.32
CA VAL A 155 3.36 -9.91 -1.46
C VAL A 155 2.53 -11.14 -1.12
N ALA A 156 2.76 -11.74 0.05
CA ALA A 156 2.04 -12.92 0.49
C ALA A 156 0.53 -12.67 0.62
N LEU A 157 0.09 -11.45 0.96
CA LEU A 157 -1.33 -11.12 1.04
C LEU A 157 -2.01 -11.19 -0.34
N VAL A 158 -1.33 -10.71 -1.39
CA VAL A 158 -1.81 -10.84 -2.78
C VAL A 158 -1.89 -12.32 -3.15
N MET A 159 -0.84 -13.07 -2.85
CA MET A 159 -0.80 -14.52 -3.13
C MET A 159 -1.89 -15.27 -2.36
N ALA A 160 -2.15 -14.93 -1.10
CA ALA A 160 -3.20 -15.54 -0.29
C ALA A 160 -4.60 -15.37 -0.90
N CYS A 161 -4.85 -14.25 -1.58
CA CYS A 161 -6.11 -14.06 -2.31
C CYS A 161 -6.26 -15.06 -3.47
N HIS A 162 -5.18 -15.27 -4.24
CA HIS A 162 -5.16 -16.26 -5.31
C HIS A 162 -5.25 -17.69 -4.76
N GLU A 163 -4.44 -18.02 -3.76
CA GLU A 163 -4.44 -19.33 -3.12
C GLU A 163 -5.82 -19.68 -2.55
N SER A 164 -6.47 -18.75 -1.85
CA SER A 164 -7.83 -18.93 -1.33
C SER A 164 -8.85 -19.19 -2.45
N SER A 165 -8.72 -18.50 -3.58
CA SER A 165 -9.56 -18.73 -4.77
C SER A 165 -9.36 -20.14 -5.34
N GLU A 166 -8.12 -20.61 -5.44
CA GLU A 166 -7.80 -21.95 -5.94
C GLU A 166 -8.30 -23.06 -5.02
N VAL A 167 -8.10 -22.92 -3.70
CA VAL A 167 -8.47 -23.98 -2.73
C VAL A 167 -9.93 -23.91 -2.26
N GLY A 168 -10.64 -22.81 -2.53
CA GLY A 168 -12.05 -22.63 -2.19
C GLY A 168 -12.33 -22.56 -0.68
N ARG A 169 -11.38 -22.08 0.12
CA ARG A 169 -11.53 -21.89 1.58
C ARG A 169 -10.78 -20.68 2.08
N ILE A 170 -11.07 -20.28 3.33
CA ILE A 170 -10.24 -19.35 4.07
C ILE A 170 -8.85 -19.96 4.25
N VAL A 171 -7.81 -19.14 4.04
CA VAL A 171 -6.40 -19.51 4.19
C VAL A 171 -5.77 -18.59 5.23
N ARG A 172 -4.81 -19.12 5.99
CA ARG A 172 -4.02 -18.31 6.92
C ARG A 172 -2.79 -17.77 6.21
N MET A 173 -2.37 -16.56 6.60
CA MET A 173 -1.16 -15.94 6.05
C MET A 173 0.07 -16.82 6.24
N GLU A 174 0.20 -17.50 7.39
CA GLU A 174 1.33 -18.41 7.65
C GLU A 174 1.34 -19.66 6.74
N GLU A 175 0.23 -20.03 6.10
CA GLU A 175 0.23 -21.11 5.10
C GLU A 175 0.93 -20.67 3.82
N VAL A 176 0.72 -19.41 3.42
CA VAL A 176 1.27 -18.82 2.19
C VAL A 176 2.71 -18.35 2.40
N VAL A 177 2.97 -17.56 3.45
CA VAL A 177 4.32 -17.06 3.78
C VAL A 177 5.31 -18.22 3.98
N GLY A 178 4.87 -19.31 4.60
CA GLY A 178 5.68 -20.50 4.83
C GLY A 178 5.79 -21.44 3.62
N GLY A 179 5.18 -21.12 2.48
CA GLY A 179 5.18 -21.95 1.28
C GLY A 179 4.42 -23.28 1.42
N ARG A 180 3.65 -23.48 2.50
CA ARG A 180 2.86 -24.71 2.72
C ARG A 180 1.63 -24.78 1.82
N LEU A 181 1.16 -23.62 1.37
CA LEU A 181 0.13 -23.47 0.36
C LEU A 181 0.67 -22.55 -0.74
N ASN A 182 0.89 -23.14 -1.92
CA ASN A 182 1.52 -22.50 -3.07
C ASN A 182 0.91 -22.98 -4.40
N THR A 183 -0.38 -23.34 -4.42
CA THR A 183 -1.04 -23.89 -5.61
C THR A 183 -0.96 -22.94 -6.80
N TYR A 184 -1.24 -21.65 -6.56
CA TYR A 184 -1.16 -20.62 -7.59
C TYR A 184 0.29 -20.28 -7.92
N GLN A 185 1.15 -20.10 -6.91
CA GLN A 185 2.58 -19.81 -7.10
C GLN A 185 3.31 -20.92 -7.89
N ASN A 186 2.97 -22.19 -7.66
CA ASN A 186 3.63 -23.34 -8.26
C ASN A 186 3.58 -23.33 -9.80
N VAL A 187 2.59 -22.68 -10.40
CA VAL A 187 2.52 -22.51 -11.85
C VAL A 187 3.75 -21.73 -12.33
N ALA A 188 4.02 -20.58 -11.71
CA ALA A 188 5.18 -19.76 -12.03
C ALA A 188 6.49 -20.46 -11.65
N ASP A 189 6.55 -21.16 -10.51
CA ASP A 189 7.75 -21.88 -10.09
C ASP A 189 8.15 -22.96 -11.10
N GLN A 190 7.18 -23.72 -11.62
CA GLN A 190 7.43 -24.74 -12.65
C GLN A 190 7.93 -24.12 -13.97
N GLU A 191 7.35 -23.00 -14.40
CA GLU A 191 7.78 -22.29 -15.60
C GLU A 191 9.19 -21.71 -15.46
N LEU A 192 9.55 -21.26 -14.26
CA LEU A 192 10.88 -20.72 -13.95
C LEU A 192 11.91 -21.80 -13.59
N GLY A 193 11.51 -23.06 -13.46
CA GLY A 193 12.37 -24.18 -13.07
C GLY A 193 12.85 -24.10 -11.61
N ILE A 194 12.04 -23.51 -10.73
CA ILE A 194 12.28 -23.44 -9.28
C ILE A 194 11.79 -24.75 -8.66
N GLU A 195 12.69 -25.48 -8.01
CA GLU A 195 12.33 -26.69 -7.26
C GLU A 195 11.54 -26.31 -6.00
N THR A 196 10.41 -26.98 -5.77
CA THR A 196 9.48 -26.78 -4.65
C THR A 196 9.56 -27.89 -3.62
#